data_AF-A0A917FDU4-F1
#
_entry.id   AF-A0A917FDU4-F1
#
_cell.length_a   1.000
_cell.length_b   1.000
_cell.length_c   1.000
_cell.angle_alpha   90.00
_cell.angle_beta   90.00
_cell.angle_gamma   90.00
#
_symmetry.space_group_name_H-M   'P 1'
#
loop_
_entity.id
_entity.type
_entity.pdbx_description
1 polymer ?
#
loop_
_entity_poly.entity_id
_entity_poly.type
_entity_poly.pdbx_seq_one_letter_code
_entity_poly.pdbx_strand_id
1 'polypeptide(L)'
;MRFLFVLLAVGMLAGCMTTPTRHWQHKTIPSEQWGSDQRRCQRAAERYLGLDTDYHADRGLSAYDERMRQFEVGKKMTKLVGDCMRKRGYVPVD
;
A
#
# COMPACT_ATOMS: atom_id res chain seq x y z
N MET A 1 30.93 -14.96 -27.94
CA MET A 1 29.99 -15.54 -26.96
C MET A 1 30.38 -15.33 -25.48
N ARG A 2 31.53 -14.73 -25.14
CA ARG A 2 31.94 -14.46 -23.74
C ARG A 2 31.36 -13.17 -23.12
N PHE A 3 30.99 -12.19 -23.94
CA PHE A 3 30.45 -10.90 -23.49
C PHE A 3 28.97 -10.91 -23.10
N LEU A 4 28.22 -11.94 -23.52
CA LEU A 4 26.79 -12.06 -23.22
C LEU A 4 26.52 -12.38 -21.74
N PHE A 5 27.41 -13.13 -21.09
CA PHE A 5 27.27 -13.51 -19.69
C PHE A 5 27.53 -12.34 -18.72
N VAL A 6 28.38 -11.38 -19.10
CA VAL A 6 28.69 -10.21 -18.26
C VAL A 6 27.50 -9.24 -18.19
N LEU A 7 26.78 -9.06 -19.31
CA LEU A 7 25.59 -8.20 -19.36
C LEU A 7 24.39 -8.78 -18.60
N LEU A 8 24.27 -10.10 -18.52
CA LEU A 8 23.18 -10.75 -17.78
C LEU A 8 23.34 -10.66 -16.26
N ALA A 9 24.58 -10.61 -15.76
CA ALA A 9 24.87 -10.53 -14.32
C ALA A 9 24.59 -9.13 -13.73
N VAL A 10 24.67 -8.06 -14.53
CA VAL A 10 24.44 -6.67 -14.07
C VAL A 10 22.95 -6.33 -14.00
N GLY A 11 22.08 -7.05 -14.74
CA GLY A 11 20.64 -6.79 -14.79
C GLY A 11 19.85 -7.23 -13.54
N MET A 12 20.42 -8.08 -12.67
CA MET A 12 19.69 -8.65 -11.53
C MET A 12 19.60 -7.74 -10.29
N LEU A 13 20.27 -6.58 -10.30
CA LEU A 13 20.22 -5.63 -9.16
C LEU A 13 19.12 -4.56 -9.26
N ALA A 14 18.30 -4.55 -10.32
CA ALA A 14 17.20 -3.59 -10.49
C ALA A 14 15.91 -3.98 -9.73
N GLY A 15 16.03 -4.72 -8.63
CA GLY A 15 14.92 -5.20 -7.82
C GLY A 15 14.45 -4.18 -6.77
N CYS A 16 13.26 -3.60 -7.00
CA CYS A 16 12.37 -3.01 -5.99
C CYS A 16 12.84 -1.78 -5.20
N MET A 17 13.03 -0.63 -5.87
CA MET A 17 12.76 0.66 -5.22
C MET A 17 11.28 1.03 -5.41
N THR A 18 10.41 0.36 -4.66
CA THR A 18 9.14 0.98 -4.27
C THR A 18 9.38 1.44 -2.85
N THR A 19 9.87 2.66 -2.67
CA THR A 19 9.98 3.27 -1.34
C THR A 19 8.54 3.55 -0.90
N PRO A 20 7.93 2.75 0.01
CA PRO A 20 6.73 3.23 0.66
C PRO A 20 7.14 4.50 1.39
N THR A 21 6.44 5.60 1.17
CA THR A 21 6.59 6.78 2.00
C THR A 21 6.43 6.33 3.46
N ARG A 22 7.56 6.34 4.20
CA ARG A 22 7.65 5.75 5.54
C ARG A 22 6.98 6.68 6.55
N HIS A 23 5.65 6.71 6.52
CA HIS A 23 4.84 7.42 7.51
C HIS A 23 4.62 6.62 8.79
N TRP A 24 5.30 5.48 8.97
CA TRP A 24 5.15 4.60 10.13
C TRP A 24 6.51 4.07 10.60
N GLN A 25 6.70 4.01 11.92
CA GLN A 25 7.90 3.51 12.59
C GLN A 25 7.55 2.49 13.67
N HIS A 26 8.48 1.59 13.98
CA HIS A 26 8.37 0.63 15.06
C HIS A 26 9.71 0.53 15.81
N LYS A 27 9.68 0.45 17.14
CA LYS A 27 10.90 0.49 17.98
C LYS A 27 11.80 -0.74 17.81
N THR A 28 11.21 -1.91 17.61
CA THR A 28 11.93 -3.19 17.62
C THR A 28 11.92 -3.94 16.29
N ILE A 29 11.14 -3.47 15.31
CA ILE A 29 11.01 -4.16 14.01
C ILE A 29 11.90 -3.43 13.00
N PRO A 30 12.74 -4.15 12.23
CA PRO A 30 13.58 -3.56 11.19
C PRO A 30 12.77 -2.81 10.12
N SER A 31 13.34 -1.73 9.62
CA SER A 31 12.66 -0.77 8.74
C SER A 31 12.23 -1.33 7.38
N GLU A 32 12.86 -2.44 6.98
CA GLU A 32 12.61 -3.19 5.76
C GLU A 32 11.24 -3.88 5.81
N GLN A 33 10.74 -4.19 7.01
CA GLN A 33 9.45 -4.88 7.19
C GLN A 33 8.24 -3.94 7.21
N TRP A 34 8.44 -2.67 7.58
CA TRP A 34 7.33 -1.72 7.83
C TRP A 34 6.40 -1.56 6.62
N GLY A 35 6.98 -1.49 5.42
CA GLY A 35 6.21 -1.40 4.18
C GLY A 35 5.37 -2.65 3.89
N SER A 36 5.89 -3.82 4.23
CA SER A 36 5.16 -5.08 4.10
C SER A 36 3.97 -5.15 5.07
N ASP A 37 4.19 -4.72 6.31
CA ASP A 37 3.14 -4.69 7.34
C ASP A 37 2.04 -3.68 7.01
N GLN A 38 2.41 -2.50 6.51
CA GLN A 38 1.47 -1.51 6.02
C GLN A 38 0.63 -2.06 4.87
N ARG A 39 1.26 -2.71 3.87
CA ARG A 39 0.53 -3.37 2.77
C ARG A 39 -0.41 -4.47 3.27
N ARG A 40 -0.01 -5.23 4.29
CA ARG A 40 -0.89 -6.23 4.91
C ARG A 40 -2.09 -5.58 5.60
N CYS A 41 -1.91 -4.45 6.28
CA CYS A 41 -3.02 -3.66 6.83
C CYS A 41 -3.92 -3.10 5.73
N GLN A 42 -3.34 -2.58 4.64
CA GLN A 42 -4.10 -2.08 3.50
C GLN A 42 -4.99 -3.15 2.88
N ARG A 43 -4.45 -4.34 2.59
CA ARG A 43 -5.25 -5.47 2.07
C ARG A 43 -6.34 -5.95 3.04
N ALA A 44 -6.13 -5.80 4.35
CA ALA A 44 -7.16 -6.11 5.34
C ALA A 44 -8.28 -5.06 5.31
N ALA A 45 -7.93 -3.78 5.18
CA ALA A 45 -8.88 -2.69 5.06
C ALA A 45 -9.67 -2.73 3.74
N GLU A 46 -9.01 -3.05 2.61
CA GLU A 46 -9.65 -3.29 1.31
C GLU A 46 -10.72 -4.38 1.42
N ARG A 47 -10.36 -5.54 2.00
CA ARG A 47 -11.30 -6.64 2.24
C ARG A 47 -12.46 -6.24 3.16
N TYR A 48 -12.17 -5.49 4.22
CA TYR A 48 -13.21 -5.01 5.15
C TYR A 48 -14.21 -4.06 4.47
N LEU A 49 -13.71 -3.19 3.56
CA LEU A 49 -14.54 -2.24 2.84
C LEU A 49 -15.23 -2.86 1.61
N GLY A 50 -14.96 -4.13 1.29
CA GLY A 50 -15.48 -4.78 0.09
C GLY A 50 -14.95 -4.14 -1.20
N LEU A 51 -13.76 -3.54 -1.16
CA LEU A 51 -13.08 -2.97 -2.32
C LEU A 51 -12.36 -4.08 -3.08
N ASP A 52 -13.10 -5.07 -3.55
CA ASP A 52 -12.55 -6.04 -4.48
C ASP A 52 -12.47 -5.42 -5.89
N THR A 53 -11.56 -5.93 -6.72
CA THR A 53 -11.25 -5.35 -8.04
C THR A 53 -12.37 -5.48 -9.08
N ASP A 54 -13.49 -6.09 -8.72
CA ASP A 54 -14.69 -6.23 -9.56
C ASP A 54 -15.47 -4.91 -9.60
N TYR A 55 -14.86 -3.96 -10.31
CA TYR A 55 -15.46 -2.94 -11.17
C TYR A 55 -16.88 -2.44 -10.81
N HIS A 56 -16.95 -1.32 -10.08
CA HIS A 56 -18.17 -0.53 -9.89
C HIS A 56 -18.35 0.54 -10.99
N ALA A 57 -18.23 0.17 -12.27
CA ALA A 57 -18.29 1.17 -13.34
C ALA A 57 -19.68 1.74 -13.63
N ASP A 58 -20.76 1.05 -13.28
CA ASP A 58 -22.07 1.38 -13.87
C ASP A 58 -23.13 1.82 -12.85
N ARG A 59 -22.74 2.55 -11.79
CA ARG A 59 -23.70 3.03 -10.77
C ARG A 59 -24.50 4.28 -11.16
N GLY A 60 -24.30 4.83 -12.37
CA GLY A 60 -25.03 6.01 -12.85
C GLY A 60 -24.85 7.26 -11.98
N LEU A 61 -23.76 7.32 -11.19
CA LEU A 61 -23.48 8.44 -10.30
C LEU A 61 -23.01 9.66 -11.08
N SER A 62 -23.36 10.85 -10.61
CA SER A 62 -22.75 12.07 -11.13
C SER A 62 -21.23 12.08 -10.84
N ALA A 63 -20.46 12.80 -11.64
CA ALA A 63 -19.02 12.94 -11.40
C ALA A 63 -18.68 13.60 -10.04
N TYR A 64 -19.61 14.35 -9.45
CA TYR A 64 -19.46 14.89 -8.10
C TYR A 64 -19.64 13.78 -7.05
N ASP A 65 -20.71 13.01 -7.15
CA ASP A 65 -21.02 11.94 -6.19
C ASP A 65 -19.97 10.84 -6.21
N GLU A 66 -19.43 10.50 -7.40
CA GLU A 66 -18.33 9.55 -7.53
C GLU A 66 -17.07 10.06 -6.82
N ARG A 67 -16.72 11.34 -7.00
CA ARG A 67 -15.59 11.94 -6.28
C ARG A 67 -15.81 11.92 -4.78
N MET A 68 -17.02 12.23 -4.32
CA MET A 68 -17.31 12.17 -2.89
C MET A 68 -17.26 10.75 -2.33
N ARG A 69 -17.79 9.77 -3.06
CA ARG A 69 -17.67 8.36 -2.71
C ARG A 69 -16.21 7.93 -2.55
N GLN A 70 -15.36 8.26 -3.53
CA GLN A 70 -13.93 7.95 -3.48
C GLN A 70 -13.24 8.62 -2.29
N PHE A 71 -13.58 9.88 -2.00
CA PHE A 71 -13.06 10.60 -0.83
C PHE A 71 -13.46 9.92 0.49
N GLU A 72 -14.74 9.57 0.66
CA GLU A 72 -15.21 8.89 1.86
C GLU A 72 -14.58 7.52 2.05
N VAL A 73 -14.46 6.75 0.96
CA VAL A 73 -13.77 5.46 0.95
C VAL A 73 -12.30 5.63 1.33
N GLY A 74 -11.61 6.61 0.74
CA GLY A 74 -10.22 6.93 1.07
C GLY A 74 -10.06 7.29 2.55
N LYS A 75 -10.95 8.11 3.11
CA LYS A 75 -10.95 8.47 4.54
C LYS A 75 -11.11 7.24 5.44
N LYS A 76 -12.06 6.35 5.11
CA LYS A 76 -12.28 5.09 5.85
C LYS A 76 -11.06 4.17 5.74
N MET A 77 -10.48 4.04 4.56
CA MET A 77 -9.27 3.26 4.30
C MET A 77 -8.12 3.74 5.20
N THR A 78 -7.79 5.04 5.17
CA THR A 78 -6.72 5.62 5.97
C THR A 78 -6.93 5.38 7.46
N LYS A 79 -8.17 5.51 7.95
CA LYS A 79 -8.51 5.22 9.35
C LYS A 79 -8.23 3.75 9.70
N LEU A 80 -8.74 2.81 8.90
CA LEU A 80 -8.58 1.37 9.14
C LEU A 80 -7.11 0.92 9.10
N VAL A 81 -6.35 1.43 8.13
CA VAL A 81 -4.91 1.16 8.05
C VAL A 81 -4.20 1.72 9.27
N GLY A 82 -4.49 2.96 9.67
CA GLY A 82 -3.90 3.57 10.85
C GLY A 82 -4.21 2.80 12.14
N ASP A 83 -5.45 2.34 12.32
CA ASP A 83 -5.85 1.53 13.46
C ASP A 83 -5.12 0.18 13.47
N CYS A 84 -4.98 -0.46 12.31
CA CYS A 84 -4.24 -1.71 12.17
C CYS A 84 -2.76 -1.55 12.52
N MET A 85 -2.11 -0.49 12.01
CA MET A 85 -0.71 -0.19 12.28
C MET A 85 -0.49 0.10 13.76
N ARG A 86 -1.33 0.94 14.38
CA ARG A 86 -1.26 1.24 15.82
C ARG A 86 -1.42 -0.01 16.69
N LYS A 87 -2.36 -0.89 16.37
CA LYS A 87 -2.54 -2.18 17.08
C LYS A 87 -1.32 -3.09 16.99
N ARG A 88 -0.51 -2.93 15.94
CA ARG A 88 0.77 -3.63 15.76
C ARG A 88 1.95 -2.94 16.44
N GLY A 89 1.74 -1.85 17.18
CA GLY A 89 2.79 -1.12 17.87
C GLY A 89 3.53 -0.08 17.02
N TYR A 90 3.05 0.18 15.80
CA TYR A 90 3.61 1.23 14.94
C TYR A 90 3.11 2.61 15.36
N VAL A 91 3.99 3.60 15.22
CA VAL A 91 3.69 5.02 15.43
C VAL A 91 3.82 5.78 14.11
N PRO A 92 2.94 6.74 13.82
CA PRO A 92 3.09 7.56 12.63
C PRO A 92 4.32 8.47 12.76
N VAL A 93 4.98 8.74 11.65
CA VAL A 93 6.01 9.77 11.53
C VAL A 93 5.52 10.78 10.51
N ASP A 94 5.43 12.03 10.94
CA ASP A 94 5.04 13.18 10.13
C ASP A 94 6.14 13.55 9.13
#